data_AF-A0AAW4UJK4-F1
#
_entry.id   AF-A0AAW4UJK4-F1
#
_cell.length_a   1.000
_cell.length_b   1.000
_cell.length_c   1.000
_cell.angle_alpha   90.00
_cell.angle_beta   90.00
_cell.angle_gamma   90.00
#
_symmetry.space_group_name_H-M   'P 1'
#
loop_
_entity.id
_entity.type
_entity.pdbx_description
1 polymer ?
#
loop_
_entity_poly.entity_id
_entity_poly.type
_entity_poly.pdbx_seq_one_letter_code
_entity_poly.pdbx_strand_id
1 'polypeptide(L)' 'QRENYKLLSGSVLPRPIAFVTSQDKEGHLNAAPFSFFNVVSSHPPMIMISTGRTEGVRKDTAQNIIDTGEFVVHISE' A
#
# COMPACT_ATOMS: atom_id res chain seq x y z
N GLN A 1 11.78 -10.45 -13.59
CA GLN A 1 11.01 -9.59 -12.66
C GLN A 1 11.74 -8.30 -12.28
N ARG A 2 13.03 -8.34 -11.87
CA ARG A 2 13.79 -7.15 -11.47
C ARG A 2 13.90 -6.09 -12.57
N GLU A 3 14.07 -6.49 -13.84
CA GLU A 3 14.13 -5.56 -14.97
C GLU A 3 12.80 -4.87 -15.24
N ASN A 4 11.68 -5.63 -15.33
CA ASN A 4 10.35 -5.05 -15.47
C ASN A 4 10.02 -4.09 -14.31
N TYR A 5 10.39 -4.45 -13.08
CA TYR A 5 10.24 -3.56 -11.93
C TYR A 5 11.02 -2.26 -12.12
N LYS A 6 12.30 -2.34 -12.52
CA LYS A 6 13.12 -1.15 -12.81
C LYS A 6 12.54 -0.30 -13.93
N LEU A 7 12.07 -0.91 -15.01
CA LEU A 7 11.46 -0.20 -16.13
C LEU A 7 10.20 0.55 -15.69
N LEU A 8 9.27 -0.13 -15.01
CA LEU A 8 8.02 0.49 -14.55
C LEU A 8 8.26 1.55 -13.47
N SER A 9 9.06 1.23 -12.45
CA SER A 9 9.38 2.17 -11.37
C SER A 9 10.31 3.30 -11.79
N GLY A 10 11.02 3.18 -12.91
CA GLY A 10 11.82 4.25 -13.51
C GLY A 10 11.05 5.10 -14.52
N SER A 11 9.96 4.59 -15.11
CA SER A 11 9.22 5.28 -16.16
C SER A 11 7.92 5.93 -15.67
N VAL A 12 7.27 5.37 -14.65
CA VAL A 12 6.03 5.91 -14.07
C VAL A 12 6.39 6.77 -12.86
N LEU A 13 6.58 8.07 -13.11
CA LEU A 13 7.05 9.08 -12.17
C LEU A 13 6.38 10.44 -12.44
N PRO A 14 6.23 11.33 -11.43
CA PRO A 14 6.44 11.07 -10.00
C PRO A 14 5.37 10.13 -9.44
N ARG A 15 5.69 9.39 -8.36
CA ARG A 15 4.71 8.54 -7.67
C ARG A 15 4.38 9.11 -6.31
N PRO A 16 3.10 9.40 -6.01
CA PRO A 16 2.71 9.76 -4.66
C PRO A 16 3.01 8.59 -3.72
N ILE A 17 3.34 8.90 -2.47
CA ILE A 17 3.62 7.91 -1.44
C ILE A 17 2.44 7.87 -0.48
N ALA A 18 1.81 6.71 -0.37
CA ALA A 18 0.91 6.40 0.72
C ALA A 18 1.73 5.86 1.89
N PHE A 19 1.79 6.60 3.00
CA PHE A 19 2.32 6.06 4.26
C PHE A 19 1.16 5.46 5.07
N VAL A 20 1.11 4.14 5.13
CA VAL A 20 -0.07 3.40 5.61
C VAL A 20 0.18 2.91 7.02
N THR A 21 -0.73 3.23 7.95
CA THR A 21 -0.78 2.58 9.25
C THR A 21 -1.94 1.58 9.30
N SER A 22 -1.67 0.42 9.88
CA SER A 22 -2.63 -0.67 10.04
C SER A 22 -2.39 -1.36 11.39
N GLN A 23 -3.41 -2.01 11.94
CA GLN A 23 -3.32 -2.73 13.21
C GLN A 23 -3.71 -4.20 13.01
N ASP A 24 -3.01 -5.12 13.66
CA ASP A 24 -3.42 -6.54 13.69
C ASP A 24 -4.56 -6.77 14.69
N LYS A 25 -4.99 -8.02 14.88
CA LYS A 25 -6.10 -8.36 15.78
C LYS A 25 -5.72 -8.25 17.26
N GLU A 26 -4.43 -8.32 17.55
CA GLU A 26 -3.82 -8.25 18.87
C GLU A 26 -3.54 -6.80 19.30
N GLY A 27 -3.69 -5.83 18.40
CA GLY A 27 -3.52 -4.40 18.65
C GLY A 27 -2.13 -3.86 18.31
N HIS A 28 -1.24 -4.65 17.70
CA HIS A 28 0.08 -4.18 17.28
C HIS A 28 -0.01 -3.28 16.05
N LEU A 29 0.61 -2.10 16.14
CA LEU A 29 0.61 -1.12 15.08
C LEU A 29 1.74 -1.39 14.08
N ASN A 30 1.38 -1.44 12.80
CA ASN A 30 2.30 -1.50 11.67
C ASN A 30 2.23 -0.19 10.87
N ALA A 31 3.37 0.28 10.34
CA ALA A 31 3.44 1.44 9.47
C ALA A 31 4.42 1.21 8.30
N ALA A 32 4.00 1.45 7.05
CA ALA A 32 4.85 1.22 5.88
C ALA A 32 4.52 2.15 4.69
N PRO A 33 5.52 2.59 3.92
CA PRO A 33 5.31 3.40 2.72
C PRO A 33 5.05 2.55 1.46
N PHE A 34 4.13 3.01 0.61
CA PHE A 34 3.79 2.40 -0.67
C PHE A 34 3.74 3.46 -1.78
N SER A 35 4.55 3.28 -2.83
CA SER A 35 4.54 4.17 -4.00
C SER A 35 3.63 3.69 -5.13
N PHE A 36 3.06 2.48 -5.02
CA PHE A 36 2.05 1.99 -5.97
C PHE A 36 0.67 2.35 -5.44
N PHE A 37 0.39 3.66 -5.42
CA PHE A 37 -0.77 4.29 -4.81
C PHE A 37 -1.43 5.26 -5.81
N ASN A 38 -2.76 5.26 -5.88
CA ASN A 38 -3.52 6.21 -6.72
C ASN A 38 -4.99 6.34 -6.28
N VAL A 39 -5.67 7.37 -6.76
CA VAL A 39 -7.14 7.54 -6.67
C VAL A 39 -7.82 6.61 -7.66
N VAL A 40 -8.96 6.02 -7.25
CA VAL A 40 -9.79 5.13 -8.09
C VAL A 40 -11.11 5.78 -8.48
N SER A 41 -11.80 6.41 -7.53
CA SER A 41 -13.07 7.11 -7.78
C SER A 41 -13.23 8.26 -6.78
N SER A 42 -13.94 9.31 -7.20
CA SER A 42 -14.35 10.41 -6.32
C SER A 42 -15.73 10.16 -5.68
N HIS A 43 -16.57 9.28 -6.25
CA HIS A 43 -17.89 8.96 -5.72
C HIS A 43 -18.28 7.49 -6.01
N PRO A 44 -18.33 6.62 -4.99
CA PRO A 44 -17.81 6.85 -3.64
C PRO A 44 -16.30 7.11 -3.67
N PRO A 45 -15.75 7.85 -2.69
CA PRO A 45 -14.31 8.12 -2.62
C PRO A 45 -13.54 6.81 -2.42
N MET A 46 -12.70 6.46 -3.38
CA MET A 46 -11.91 5.23 -3.37
C MET A 46 -10.47 5.50 -3.80
N ILE A 47 -9.54 4.81 -3.15
CA ILE A 47 -8.12 4.78 -3.48
C ILE A 47 -7.66 3.33 -3.66
N MET A 48 -6.50 3.15 -4.28
CA MET A 48 -5.84 1.85 -4.36
C MET A 48 -4.42 1.94 -3.82
N ILE A 49 -4.00 0.88 -3.12
CA ILE A 49 -2.60 0.63 -2.76
C ILE A 49 -2.28 -0.78 -3.21
N SER A 50 -1.24 -0.95 -4.02
CA SER A 50 -0.76 -2.26 -4.44
C SER A 50 0.33 -2.76 -3.51
N THR A 51 0.08 -3.90 -2.86
CA THR A 51 1.04 -4.55 -1.96
C THR A 51 1.63 -5.80 -2.62
N GLY A 52 2.95 -5.92 -2.60
CA GLY A 52 3.62 -7.14 -3.03
C GLY A 52 3.47 -8.30 -2.03
N ARG A 53 3.99 -9.47 -2.42
CA ARG A 53 4.16 -10.64 -1.57
C ARG A 53 5.64 -11.03 -1.54
N THR A 54 6.10 -11.57 -0.42
CA THR A 54 7.43 -12.18 -0.29
C THR A 54 7.23 -13.68 -0.11
N GLU A 55 7.78 -14.49 -1.01
CA GLU A 55 7.63 -15.96 -0.96
C GLU A 55 6.17 -16.43 -0.87
N GLY A 56 5.26 -15.70 -1.52
CA GLY A 56 3.81 -15.98 -1.50
C GLY A 56 3.06 -15.42 -0.28
N VAL A 57 3.78 -14.93 0.74
CA VAL A 57 3.21 -14.36 1.96
C VAL A 57 2.88 -12.88 1.75
N ARG A 58 1.71 -12.45 2.21
CA ARG A 58 1.31 -11.03 2.21
C ARG A 58 2.18 -10.25 3.18
N LYS A 59 2.43 -8.97 2.87
CA LYS A 59 2.99 -8.04 3.86
C LYS A 59 2.00 -7.82 5.00
N ASP A 60 2.50 -7.52 6.19
CA ASP A 60 1.71 -7.25 7.40
C ASP A 60 0.62 -6.22 7.15
N THR A 61 0.91 -5.12 6.45
CA THR A 61 -0.10 -4.12 6.08
C THR A 61 -1.30 -4.72 5.36
N ALA A 62 -1.06 -5.59 4.36
CA ALA A 62 -2.13 -6.22 3.60
C ALA A 62 -2.87 -7.27 4.42
N GLN A 63 -2.16 -7.99 5.28
CA GLN A 63 -2.77 -8.99 6.15
C GLN A 63 -3.66 -8.32 7.20
N ASN A 64 -3.15 -7.30 7.90
CA ASN A 64 -3.87 -6.48 8.86
C ASN A 64 -5.15 -5.88 8.24
N ILE A 65 -5.07 -5.25 7.07
CA ILE A 65 -6.23 -4.66 6.38
C ILE A 65 -7.30 -5.71 6.06
N ILE A 66 -6.90 -6.91 5.62
CA ILE A 66 -7.84 -8.00 5.33
C ILE A 66 -8.51 -8.51 6.62
N ASP A 67 -7.75 -8.59 7.70
CA ASP A 67 -8.19 -9.13 8.98
C ASP A 67 -9.08 -8.18 9.78
N THR A 68 -8.83 -6.87 9.71
CA THR A 68 -9.53 -5.85 10.51
C THR A 68 -10.46 -4.96 9.68
N GLY A 69 -10.24 -4.87 8.37
CA GLY A 69 -11.01 -4.00 7.48
C GLY A 69 -10.65 -2.52 7.56
N GLU A 70 -9.63 -2.14 8.34
CA GLU A 70 -9.32 -0.75 8.66
C GLU A 70 -7.84 -0.42 8.46
N PHE A 71 -7.58 0.81 7.99
CA PHE A 71 -6.26 1.41 7.88
C PHE A 71 -6.37 2.92 7.66
N VAL A 72 -5.25 3.62 7.82
CA VAL A 72 -5.14 5.06 7.53
C VAL A 72 -4.03 5.29 6.50
N VAL A 73 -4.32 6.13 5.51
CA VAL A 73 -3.33 6.62 4.53
C VAL A 73 -2.91 8.04 4.91
N HIS A 74 -1.63 8.22 5.20
CA HIS A 74 -1.03 9.53 5.40
C HIS A 74 -0.41 9.97 4.08
N ILE A 75 -0.75 11.19 3.67
CA ILE A 75 -0.12 11.83 2.53
C ILE A 75 1.20 12.42 3.01
N SER A 76 2.30 11.93 2.46
CA SER A 76 3.63 12.50 2.69
C SER A 76 3.81 13.70 1.75
N GLU A 77 4.06 14.88 2.32
CA GLU A 77 4.56 16.03 1.56
C GLU A 77 6.02 15.84 1.13
#